data_AF-A0A7U9CU02-F1
#
_entry.id   AF-A0A7U9CU02-F1
#
_cell.length_a   1.000
_cell.length_b   1.000
_cell.length_c   1.000
_cell.angle_alpha   90.00
_cell.angle_beta   90.00
_cell.angle_gamma   90.00
#
_symmetry.space_group_name_H-M   'P 1'
#
loop_
_entity.id
_entity.type
_entity.pdbx_description
1 polymer ?
#
loop_
_entity_poly.entity_id
_entity_poly.type
_entity_poly.pdbx_seq_one_letter_code
_entity_poly.pdbx_strand_id
1 'polypeptide(L)'
;MNNQKGFTLIELLIVVAIIGILATIALPQYSKYQARSKVTAGLAEISALKVPFEDTINQGTDPTLLLVAGSATATTSNCTLAASGTAATGAGTITCTLVNAPGPVLGKTITLTRTGAATGNTSGVWSCASTVNPDYAPKGCAGTGA
;
A
#
# COMPACT_ATOMS: atom_id res chain seq x y z
N MET A 1 44.83 -27.28 -28.14
CA MET A 1 44.00 -26.07 -28.37
C MET A 1 42.55 -26.43 -28.14
N ASN A 2 41.89 -25.85 -27.14
CA ASN A 2 40.46 -26.06 -26.92
C ASN A 2 39.68 -25.33 -28.02
N ASN A 3 38.98 -26.08 -28.87
CA ASN A 3 38.00 -25.52 -29.79
C ASN A 3 36.84 -24.91 -28.98
N GLN A 4 36.85 -23.59 -28.78
CA GLN A 4 35.65 -22.89 -28.34
C GLN A 4 34.60 -22.99 -29.45
N LYS A 5 33.58 -23.83 -29.24
CA LYS A 5 32.39 -23.83 -30.07
C LYS A 5 31.61 -22.56 -29.76
N GLY A 6 31.65 -21.59 -30.68
CA GLY A 6 30.82 -20.39 -30.59
C GLY A 6 29.34 -20.71 -30.80
N PHE A 7 28.48 -19.84 -30.28
CA PHE A 7 27.04 -19.89 -30.48
C PHE A 7 26.69 -19.39 -31.89
N THR A 8 25.81 -20.08 -32.61
CA THR A 8 25.42 -19.65 -33.96
C THR A 8 24.42 -18.49 -33.91
N LEU A 9 24.42 -17.65 -34.95
CA LEU A 9 23.45 -16.56 -35.06
C LEU A 9 22.00 -17.07 -35.08
N ILE A 10 21.75 -18.24 -35.68
CA ILE A 10 20.41 -18.83 -35.73
C ILE A 10 19.96 -19.33 -34.36
N GLU A 11 20.86 -19.91 -33.56
CA GLU A 11 20.54 -20.28 -32.18
C GLU A 11 20.20 -19.04 -31.35
N LEU A 12 20.92 -17.92 -31.56
CA LEU A 12 20.66 -16.67 -30.84
C LEU A 12 19.30 -16.08 -31.19
N LEU A 13 18.92 -16.12 -32.46
CA LEU A 13 17.61 -15.64 -32.91
C LEU A 13 16.46 -16.48 -32.33
N ILE A 14 16.61 -17.80 -32.25
CA ILE A 14 15.59 -18.67 -31.65
C ILE A 14 15.46 -18.38 -30.14
N VAL A 15 16.57 -18.21 -29.44
CA VAL A 15 16.56 -17.87 -28.00
C VAL A 15 15.84 -16.54 -27.75
N VAL A 16 16.16 -15.51 -28.56
CA VAL A 16 15.49 -14.20 -28.44
C VAL A 16 13.99 -14.31 -28.74
N ALA A 17 13.60 -15.11 -29.74
CA ALA A 17 12.19 -15.34 -30.05
C ALA A 17 11.43 -15.98 -28.87
N ILE A 18 12.01 -17.00 -28.23
CA ILE A 18 11.41 -17.66 -27.06
C ILE A 18 11.32 -16.69 -25.87
N ILE A 19 12.39 -15.94 -25.58
CA ILE A 19 12.38 -14.93 -24.51
C ILE A 19 11.32 -13.85 -24.79
N GLY A 20 11.18 -13.43 -26.05
CA GLY A 20 10.16 -12.49 -26.49
C GLY A 20 8.75 -12.98 -26.16
N ILE A 21 8.42 -14.23 -26.50
CA ILE A 21 7.11 -14.83 -26.19
C ILE A 21 6.87 -14.86 -24.68
N LEU A 22 7.84 -15.35 -23.90
CA LEU A 22 7.72 -15.43 -22.44
C LEU A 22 7.57 -14.05 -21.78
N ALA A 23 8.27 -13.03 -22.28
CA ALA A 23 8.22 -11.68 -21.75
C ALA A 23 6.81 -11.05 -21.86
N THR A 24 6.07 -11.34 -22.94
CA THR A 24 4.71 -10.80 -23.11
C THR A 24 3.74 -11.24 -22.01
N ILE A 25 3.94 -12.43 -21.43
CA ILE A 25 3.11 -12.96 -20.34
C ILE A 25 3.69 -12.55 -18.98
N ALA A 26 5.01 -12.61 -18.83
CA ALA A 26 5.68 -12.35 -17.57
C ALA A 26 5.63 -10.87 -17.14
N LEU A 27 5.79 -9.92 -18.06
CA LEU A 27 5.81 -8.49 -17.75
C LEU A 27 4.49 -7.97 -17.15
N PRO A 28 3.29 -8.24 -17.72
CA PRO A 28 2.04 -7.77 -17.11
C PRO A 28 1.78 -8.43 -15.74
N GLN A 29 2.16 -9.70 -15.57
CA GLN A 29 2.04 -10.39 -14.28
C GLN A 29 2.97 -9.77 -13.23
N TYR A 30 4.23 -9.50 -13.59
CA TYR A 30 5.19 -8.87 -12.70
C TYR A 30 4.77 -7.44 -12.30
N SER A 31 4.24 -6.66 -13.25
CA SER A 31 3.70 -5.33 -12.96
C SER A 31 2.51 -5.39 -11.99
N LYS A 32 1.59 -6.34 -12.17
CA LYS A 32 0.47 -6.58 -11.23
C LYS A 32 0.97 -6.99 -9.84
N TYR A 33 1.99 -7.83 -9.76
CA TYR A 33 2.61 -8.21 -8.49
C TYR A 33 3.24 -7.00 -7.79
N GLN A 34 4.04 -6.19 -8.50
CA GLN A 34 4.63 -4.98 -7.93
C GLN A 34 3.58 -4.00 -7.40
N ALA A 35 2.48 -3.81 -8.14
CA ALA A 35 1.37 -2.95 -7.71
C ALA A 35 0.76 -3.45 -6.39
N ARG A 36 0.48 -4.75 -6.27
CA ARG A 36 -0.05 -5.36 -5.04
C ARG A 36 0.92 -5.26 -3.87
N SER A 37 2.20 -5.49 -4.12
CA SER A 37 3.26 -5.36 -3.11
C SER A 37 3.37 -3.93 -2.60
N LYS A 38 3.29 -2.92 -3.47
CA LYS A 38 3.28 -1.50 -3.08
C LYS A 38 2.07 -1.14 -2.22
N VAL A 39 0.88 -1.58 -2.61
CA VAL A 39 -0.34 -1.37 -1.83
C VAL A 39 -0.23 -2.02 -0.45
N THR A 40 0.33 -3.23 -0.37
CA THR A 40 0.50 -3.96 0.89
C THR A 40 1.55 -3.30 1.80
N ALA A 41 2.65 -2.80 1.23
CA ALA A 41 3.66 -2.04 1.95
C ALA A 41 3.07 -0.74 2.54
N GLY A 42 2.27 -0.01 1.75
CA GLY A 42 1.59 1.19 2.23
C GLY A 42 0.61 0.91 3.37
N LEU A 43 -0.15 -0.19 3.28
CA LEU A 43 -1.02 -0.65 4.37
C LEU A 43 -0.22 -0.99 5.64
N ALA A 44 0.94 -1.63 5.51
CA ALA A 44 1.79 -1.96 6.64
C ALA A 44 2.31 -0.70 7.35
N GLU A 45 2.70 0.34 6.60
CA GLU A 45 3.14 1.62 7.16
C GLU A 45 2.05 2.28 8.01
N ILE A 46 0.83 2.44 7.47
CA ILE A 46 -0.27 3.04 8.24
C ILE A 46 -0.78 2.14 9.36
N SER A 47 -0.61 0.82 9.27
CA SER A 47 -1.00 -0.10 10.34
C SER A 47 -0.09 0.02 11.56
N ALA A 48 1.19 0.34 11.37
CA ALA A 48 2.12 0.62 12.48
C ALA A 48 1.70 1.86 13.29
N LEU A 49 0.99 2.80 12.65
CA LEU A 49 0.51 4.03 13.29
C LEU A 49 -0.73 3.83 14.17
N LYS A 50 -1.37 2.66 14.17
CA LYS A 50 -2.54 2.40 15.02
C LYS A 50 -2.21 2.52 16.51
N VAL A 51 -1.08 1.95 16.94
CA VAL A 51 -0.69 1.96 18.37
C VAL A 51 -0.48 3.39 18.89
N PRO A 52 0.35 4.25 18.26
CA PRO A 52 0.51 5.64 18.72
C PRO A 52 -0.79 6.46 18.57
N PHE A 53 -1.66 6.11 17.63
CA PHE A 53 -2.98 6.71 17.51
C PHE A 53 -3.87 6.38 18.72
N GLU A 54 -3.92 5.11 19.13
CA GLU A 54 -4.64 4.69 20.35
C GLU A 54 -4.09 5.38 21.60
N ASP A 55 -2.77 5.48 21.73
CA ASP A 55 -2.13 6.14 22.86
C ASP A 55 -2.52 7.64 22.92
N THR A 56 -2.49 8.34 21.79
CA THR A 56 -2.87 9.75 21.71
C THR A 56 -4.34 9.96 22.10
N ILE A 57 -5.24 9.08 21.66
CA ILE A 57 -6.65 9.10 22.07
C ILE A 57 -6.82 8.84 23.56
N ASN A 58 -6.09 7.87 24.12
CA ASN A 58 -6.17 7.53 25.54
C ASN A 58 -5.67 8.66 26.45
N GLN A 59 -4.79 9.51 25.94
CA GLN A 59 -4.33 10.75 26.60
C GLN A 59 -5.35 11.90 26.48
N GLY A 60 -6.49 11.69 25.81
CA GLY A 60 -7.53 12.70 25.64
C GLY A 60 -7.16 13.82 24.66
N THR A 61 -6.15 13.60 23.82
CA THR A 61 -5.66 14.59 22.83
C THR A 61 -6.07 14.18 21.42
N ASP A 62 -6.43 15.16 20.59
CA ASP A 62 -6.78 14.91 19.19
C ASP A 62 -5.58 14.35 18.42
N PRO A 63 -5.69 13.15 17.83
CA PRO A 63 -4.61 12.59 17.02
C PRO A 63 -4.31 13.46 15.81
N THR A 64 -3.06 13.85 15.67
CA THR A 64 -2.52 14.51 14.48
C THR A 64 -1.37 13.69 13.92
N LEU A 65 -1.03 13.87 12.64
CA LEU A 65 0.11 13.18 12.05
C LEU A 65 1.41 13.41 12.83
N LEU A 66 1.63 14.61 13.38
CA LEU A 66 2.80 14.90 14.19
C LEU A 66 2.87 14.05 15.47
N LEU A 67 1.74 13.90 16.16
CA LEU A 67 1.66 13.11 17.40
C LEU A 67 1.78 11.61 17.14
N VAL A 68 1.21 11.14 16.02
CA VAL A 68 1.10 9.71 15.73
C VAL A 68 2.33 9.17 14.98
N ALA A 69 2.90 9.96 14.07
CA ALA A 69 4.03 9.57 13.23
C ALA A 69 5.34 10.30 13.60
N GLY A 70 5.32 11.20 14.59
CA GLY A 70 6.49 11.98 15.01
C GLY A 70 6.93 13.04 13.99
N SER A 71 6.16 13.30 12.93
CA SER A 71 6.47 14.27 11.88
C SER A 71 5.21 14.90 11.32
N ALA A 72 5.22 16.21 11.10
CA ALA A 72 4.10 16.95 10.51
C ALA A 72 3.97 16.74 8.99
N THR A 73 5.01 16.22 8.33
CA THR A 73 5.02 15.93 6.88
C THR A 73 5.67 14.57 6.64
N ALA A 74 4.91 13.50 6.87
CA ALA A 74 5.45 12.15 6.75
C ALA A 74 5.25 11.62 5.32
N THR A 75 6.19 11.98 4.43
CA THR A 75 6.35 11.31 3.13
C THR A 75 7.37 10.20 3.30
N THR A 76 6.98 8.96 3.05
CA THR A 76 7.85 7.78 3.03
C THR A 76 8.16 7.40 1.58
N SER A 77 8.88 6.28 1.39
CA SER A 77 9.12 5.74 0.05
C SER A 77 7.85 5.20 -0.63
N ASN A 78 6.80 4.88 0.16
CA ASN A 78 5.57 4.25 -0.33
C ASN A 78 4.34 5.15 -0.19
N CYS A 79 4.30 6.05 0.79
CA CYS A 79 3.11 6.80 1.16
C CYS A 79 3.40 8.28 1.40
N THR A 80 2.48 9.15 0.99
CA THR A 80 2.23 10.40 1.70
C THR A 80 1.20 10.12 2.79
N LEU A 81 1.59 10.24 4.05
CA LEU A 81 0.76 9.90 5.20
C LEU A 81 -0.08 11.10 5.64
N ALA A 82 -1.29 10.83 6.11
CA ALA A 82 -2.14 11.77 6.82
C ALA A 82 -2.83 11.06 7.99
N ALA A 83 -2.96 11.72 9.13
CA ALA A 83 -3.70 11.19 10.27
C ALA A 83 -4.44 12.31 10.98
N SER A 84 -5.68 12.05 11.35
CA SER A 84 -6.54 12.98 12.06
C SER A 84 -7.56 12.22 12.90
N GLY A 85 -7.88 12.72 14.08
CA GLY A 85 -8.97 12.19 14.89
C GLY A 85 -9.52 13.22 15.85
N THR A 86 -10.54 12.82 16.61
CA THR A 86 -11.17 13.64 17.64
C THR A 86 -11.24 12.82 18.92
N ALA A 87 -10.51 13.21 19.95
CA ALA A 87 -10.43 12.48 21.22
C ALA A 87 -11.78 12.41 21.92
N ALA A 88 -12.57 13.50 21.87
CA ALA A 88 -13.90 13.56 22.47
C ALA A 88 -14.87 12.50 21.93
N THR A 89 -14.74 12.14 20.64
CA THR A 89 -15.54 11.07 20.03
C THR A 89 -14.77 9.77 19.93
N GLY A 90 -13.45 9.75 20.13
CA GLY A 90 -12.57 8.62 19.84
C GLY A 90 -12.48 8.24 18.36
N ALA A 91 -13.08 9.00 17.44
CA ALA A 91 -13.07 8.65 16.02
C ALA A 91 -11.82 9.18 15.32
N GLY A 92 -11.42 8.54 14.22
CA GLY A 92 -10.50 9.17 13.28
C GLY A 92 -9.98 8.26 12.19
N THR A 93 -9.01 8.77 11.44
CA THR A 93 -8.53 8.20 10.20
C THR A 93 -7.00 8.29 10.10
N ILE A 94 -6.43 7.28 9.45
CA ILE A 94 -5.04 7.25 9.00
C ILE A 94 -5.05 6.88 7.53
N THR A 95 -4.47 7.73 6.69
CA THR A 95 -4.49 7.59 5.23
C THR A 95 -3.07 7.50 4.69
N CYS A 96 -2.84 6.55 3.80
CA CYS A 96 -1.68 6.51 2.92
C CYS A 96 -2.14 6.85 1.51
N THR A 97 -1.53 7.87 0.90
CA THR A 97 -1.61 8.11 -0.54
C THR A 97 -0.37 7.50 -1.19
N LEU A 98 -0.57 6.51 -2.06
CA LEU A 98 0.53 5.74 -2.65
C LEU A 98 1.40 6.60 -3.58
N VAL A 99 2.70 6.65 -3.31
CA VAL A 99 3.72 7.32 -4.12
C VAL A 99 4.74 6.32 -4.64
N ASN A 100 5.48 6.68 -5.69
CA ASN A 100 6.50 5.82 -6.32
C ASN A 100 5.97 4.40 -6.64
N ALA A 101 4.72 4.33 -7.09
CA ALA A 101 4.00 3.08 -7.32
C ALA A 101 3.70 2.90 -8.82
N PRO A 102 3.48 1.66 -9.30
CA PRO A 102 3.06 1.41 -10.67
C PRO A 102 1.80 2.20 -11.03
N GLY A 103 1.70 2.64 -12.29
CA GLY A 103 0.60 3.49 -12.79
C GLY A 103 -0.82 3.12 -12.33
N PRO A 104 -1.21 1.83 -12.29
CA PRO A 104 -2.56 1.44 -11.85
C PRO A 104 -2.91 1.78 -10.38
N VAL A 105 -1.90 1.99 -9.52
CA VAL A 105 -2.09 2.22 -8.07
C VAL A 105 -1.50 3.56 -7.61
N LEU A 106 -0.80 4.27 -8.49
CA LEU A 106 -0.19 5.57 -8.17
C LEU A 106 -1.26 6.60 -7.79
N GLY A 107 -1.04 7.31 -6.68
CA GLY A 107 -1.95 8.33 -6.17
C GLY A 107 -3.27 7.79 -5.58
N LYS A 108 -3.47 6.47 -5.58
CA LYS A 108 -4.62 5.85 -4.90
C LYS A 108 -4.39 5.82 -3.40
N THR A 109 -5.47 5.80 -2.63
CA THR A 109 -5.42 5.89 -1.17
C THR A 109 -5.82 4.58 -0.48
N ILE A 110 -5.20 4.35 0.67
CA ILE A 110 -5.57 3.32 1.64
C ILE A 110 -5.89 4.06 2.93
N THR A 111 -7.10 3.86 3.45
CA THR A 111 -7.62 4.55 4.62
C THR A 111 -7.98 3.55 5.70
N LEU A 112 -7.37 3.71 6.86
CA LEU A 112 -7.77 3.07 8.11
C LEU A 112 -8.69 4.01 8.87
N THR A 113 -9.87 3.53 9.23
CA THR A 113 -10.86 4.32 9.99
C THR A 113 -11.11 3.65 11.32
N ARG A 114 -10.89 4.38 12.41
CA ARG A 114 -11.25 3.99 13.77
C ARG A 114 -12.65 4.50 14.08
N THR A 115 -13.54 3.61 14.46
CA THR A 115 -14.86 4.00 14.97
C THR A 115 -14.72 4.71 16.31
N GLY A 116 -15.48 5.78 16.49
CA GLY A 116 -15.56 6.49 17.77
C GLY A 116 -16.28 5.67 18.85
N ALA A 117 -16.49 6.29 20.01
CA ALA A 117 -17.35 5.79 21.07
C ALA A 117 -18.75 5.57 20.50
N ALA A 118 -19.11 4.30 20.35
CA ALA A 118 -20.42 3.84 19.94
C ALA A 118 -21.02 3.04 21.10
N THR A 119 -22.35 3.11 21.25
CA THR A 119 -23.07 2.26 22.20
C THR A 119 -22.92 0.78 21.80
N GLY A 120 -22.25 -0.02 22.65
CA GLY A 120 -21.98 -1.45 22.42
C GLY A 120 -20.51 -1.77 22.09
N ASN A 121 -20.23 -2.99 21.61
CA ASN A 121 -18.87 -3.50 21.34
C ASN A 121 -18.23 -2.98 20.04
N THR A 122 -18.70 -1.85 19.51
CA THR A 122 -18.24 -1.27 18.23
C THR A 122 -17.36 -0.04 18.42
N SER A 123 -17.01 0.30 19.67
CA SER A 123 -16.08 1.38 19.99
C SER A 123 -14.64 1.00 19.67
N GLY A 124 -13.89 1.89 19.00
CA GLY A 124 -12.46 1.70 18.73
C GLY A 124 -12.12 0.60 17.71
N VAL A 125 -13.09 0.19 16.89
CA VAL A 125 -12.90 -0.81 15.84
C VAL A 125 -12.23 -0.17 14.64
N TRP A 126 -11.15 -0.79 14.16
CA TRP A 126 -10.46 -0.38 12.95
C TRP A 126 -11.04 -1.08 11.73
N SER A 127 -11.46 -0.29 10.75
CA SER A 127 -11.85 -0.73 9.42
C SER A 127 -10.84 -0.24 8.39
N CYS A 128 -10.72 -0.93 7.26
CA CYS A 128 -9.85 -0.54 6.17
C CYS A 128 -10.63 -0.43 4.85
N ALA A 129 -10.40 0.66 4.13
CA ALA A 129 -10.90 0.91 2.79
C ALA A 129 -9.76 1.36 1.87
N SER A 130 -9.90 1.14 0.57
CA SER A 130 -8.95 1.65 -0.42
C SER A 130 -9.66 2.06 -1.71
N THR A 131 -9.13 3.07 -2.40
CA THR A 131 -9.60 3.48 -3.74
C THR A 131 -8.89 2.72 -4.86
N VAL A 132 -8.12 1.69 -4.49
CA VAL A 132 -7.37 0.84 -5.41
C VAL A 132 -8.36 -0.15 -6.04
N ASN A 133 -8.21 -0.44 -7.33
CA ASN A 133 -9.02 -1.46 -7.99
C ASN A 133 -8.92 -2.79 -7.20
N PRO A 134 -10.04 -3.49 -6.94
CA PRO A 134 -10.07 -4.77 -6.22
C PRO A 134 -9.03 -5.80 -6.66
N ASP A 135 -8.60 -5.78 -7.92
CA ASP A 135 -7.53 -6.62 -8.45
C ASP A 135 -6.16 -6.42 -7.77
N TYR A 136 -5.92 -5.22 -7.26
CA TYR A 136 -4.67 -4.84 -6.59
C TYR A 136 -4.85 -4.58 -5.09
N ALA A 137 -6.09 -4.51 -4.60
CA ALA A 137 -6.40 -4.25 -3.20
C ALA A 137 -5.90 -5.38 -2.28
N PRO A 138 -5.42 -5.06 -1.05
CA PRO A 138 -4.99 -6.06 -0.09
C PRO A 138 -6.20 -6.74 0.55
N LYS A 139 -6.05 -8.00 0.94
CA LYS A 139 -7.12 -8.73 1.64
C LYS A 139 -7.39 -8.04 2.98
N GLY A 140 -8.65 -7.71 3.25
CA GLY A 140 -9.06 -7.00 4.47
C GLY A 140 -9.26 -5.49 4.31
N CYS A 141 -8.90 -4.90 3.17
CA CYS A 141 -9.29 -3.54 2.80
C CYS A 141 -10.21 -3.62 1.59
N ALA A 142 -11.49 -3.25 1.75
CA ALA A 142 -12.41 -3.25 0.63
C ALA A 142 -11.93 -2.21 -0.42
N GLY A 143 -11.68 -2.66 -1.64
CA GLY A 143 -11.38 -1.79 -2.77
C GLY A 143 -12.70 -1.24 -3.33
N THR A 144 -12.97 0.04 -3.17
CA THR A 144 -14.01 0.73 -3.94
C THR A 144 -13.37 1.11 -5.26
N GLY A 145 -13.49 0.23 -6.26
CA GLY A 145 -13.04 0.55 -7.61
C GLY A 145 -13.73 1.83 -8.08
N ALA A 146 -12.94 2.85 -8.40
CA ALA A 146 -13.37 3.96 -9.25
C ALA A 146 -12.92 3.65 -10.67
#